data_AF-A0A367KYG1-F1
#
_entry.id   AF-A0A367KYG1-F1
#
_cell.length_a   1.000
_cell.length_b   1.000
_cell.length_c   1.000
_cell.angle_alpha   90.00
_cell.angle_beta   90.00
_cell.angle_gamma   90.00
#
_symmetry.space_group_name_H-M   'P 1'
#
loop_
_entity.id
_entity.type
_entity.pdbx_description
1 polymer ?
#
loop_
_entity_poly.entity_id
_entity_poly.type
_entity_poly.pdbx_seq_one_letter_code
_entity_poly.pdbx_strand_id
1 'polypeptide(L)'
;MDDELTHELENIWKLKQLDTAPKQQKVDMNSEDMLMQLLVSHAVIDAKEYPILSFEDYEQLKQHHTKLKNRIQHAIAKLQVDKKIQETSHSLSNLSSNKNRESVMILWNEAVQADKKVKQLSQQLDQLKAEEIEAQYRILQHTAGILCLGLQKLEKKTSSGVHTDDIKTQQKIQQLQSELETITHALKSILLNYKIQPITHSPTHLLSILETQVHAQSQQIGLADERHHVDITNQKKLEFQLRVAQETSRDLQQQQALDTTMQHELQKEYDQIAQLKSTIAEMEIKASQLQSQSTVLQDREKSLKAEMEQYRDQVFQLRIEKEKLERTTKRHSLLSDSGNVEARYEQQSEEQAQEYQGQLREQAAYLEKITHQYEGLRQEHDQLTATCRDLEHLIREKQKLLDARDLQLQQLEADLQQAKKPSPSLHHAADQESLQQLQAIFSEKEAAWIEQSAAMEANYEGILREFDRLTGSAVEFETDKSNYERRIEQLTQEVKELEATLTEEKTKHLGYGQDTATTATLRKEFRKMINEMKADHERTLAREAEEKKRLEKQLKDLKHERDMSRYERINKGVQTLFMA
;
A
#
# COMPACT_ATOMS: atom_id res chain seq x y z
N MET A 1 -6.90 -78.92 -32.82
CA MET A 1 -5.65 -78.46 -32.20
C MET A 1 -5.43 -76.98 -32.46
N ASP A 2 -5.54 -76.49 -33.71
CA ASP A 2 -5.41 -75.03 -33.98
C ASP A 2 -6.70 -74.21 -33.70
N ASP A 3 -7.87 -74.85 -33.70
CA ASP A 3 -9.15 -74.18 -33.39
C ASP A 3 -9.44 -73.99 -31.88
N GLU A 4 -8.73 -74.70 -31.00
CA GLU A 4 -8.88 -74.55 -29.54
C GLU A 4 -8.07 -73.37 -29.00
N LEU A 5 -6.86 -73.16 -29.53
CA LEU A 5 -5.97 -72.06 -29.12
C LEU A 5 -6.51 -70.69 -29.56
N THR A 6 -7.15 -70.62 -30.73
CA THR A 6 -7.77 -69.39 -31.22
C THR A 6 -9.03 -69.03 -30.42
N HIS A 7 -9.81 -70.02 -30.02
CA HIS A 7 -11.02 -69.81 -29.20
C HIS A 7 -10.70 -69.45 -27.74
N GLU A 8 -9.57 -69.92 -27.21
CA GLU A 8 -9.06 -69.51 -25.89
C GLU A 8 -8.45 -68.09 -25.92
N LEU A 9 -7.73 -67.72 -26.99
CA LEU A 9 -7.20 -66.35 -27.17
C LEU A 9 -8.31 -65.30 -27.34
N GLU A 10 -9.38 -65.65 -28.05
CA GLU A 10 -10.54 -64.77 -28.24
C GLU A 10 -11.38 -64.63 -26.95
N ASN A 11 -11.43 -65.67 -26.12
CA ASN A 11 -12.07 -65.63 -24.80
C ASN A 11 -11.26 -64.81 -23.78
N ILE A 12 -9.93 -64.76 -23.89
CA ILE A 12 -9.07 -63.93 -23.03
C ILE A 12 -9.25 -62.43 -23.35
N TRP A 13 -9.46 -62.07 -24.62
CA TRP A 13 -9.67 -60.67 -25.03
C TRP A 13 -11.06 -60.12 -24.72
N LYS A 14 -12.09 -60.99 -24.57
CA LYS A 14 -13.47 -60.57 -24.30
C LYS A 14 -13.82 -60.40 -22.82
N LEU A 15 -12.96 -60.81 -21.88
CA LEU A 15 -13.32 -60.89 -20.45
C LEU A 15 -12.77 -59.78 -19.54
N LYS A 16 -12.47 -58.59 -20.06
CA LYS A 16 -12.20 -57.42 -19.20
C LYS A 16 -12.60 -56.08 -19.79
N GLN A 17 -13.84 -55.97 -20.25
CA GLN A 17 -14.59 -54.73 -20.12
C GLN A 17 -15.41 -54.82 -18.81
N LEU A 18 -14.78 -54.44 -17.71
CA LEU A 18 -15.46 -54.24 -16.44
C LEU A 18 -15.58 -52.73 -16.23
N ASP A 19 -16.78 -52.23 -16.52
CA ASP A 19 -17.28 -50.92 -16.13
C ASP A 19 -17.06 -50.70 -14.63
N THR A 20 -15.98 -50.01 -14.29
CA THR A 20 -15.88 -49.28 -13.03
C THR A 20 -15.12 -48.00 -13.34
N ALA A 21 -15.85 -46.98 -13.79
CA ALA A 21 -15.35 -45.62 -13.76
C ALA A 21 -15.19 -45.24 -12.27
N PRO A 22 -13.97 -45.08 -11.72
CA PRO A 22 -13.84 -44.20 -10.58
C PRO A 22 -14.24 -42.82 -11.10
N LYS A 23 -15.13 -42.14 -10.38
CA LYS A 23 -15.33 -40.71 -10.58
C LYS A 23 -13.98 -40.04 -10.35
N GLN A 24 -13.22 -39.86 -11.42
CA GLN A 24 -12.13 -38.90 -11.46
C GLN A 24 -12.82 -37.56 -11.25
N GLN A 25 -12.80 -37.06 -10.01
CA GLN A 25 -12.73 -35.63 -9.82
C GLN A 25 -11.53 -35.19 -10.65
N LYS A 26 -11.79 -34.70 -11.87
CA LYS A 26 -10.88 -33.80 -12.56
C LYS A 26 -10.76 -32.60 -11.63
N VAL A 27 -9.75 -32.66 -10.76
CA VAL A 27 -9.17 -31.44 -10.24
C VAL A 27 -8.47 -30.88 -11.47
N ASP A 28 -9.08 -29.88 -12.09
CA ASP A 28 -8.38 -29.02 -13.05
C ASP A 28 -7.27 -28.32 -12.25
N MET A 29 -6.13 -28.99 -12.09
CA MET A 29 -4.93 -28.43 -11.47
C MET A 29 -4.35 -27.46 -12.50
N ASN A 30 -4.58 -26.18 -12.29
CA ASN A 30 -3.94 -25.13 -13.08
C ASN A 30 -2.42 -25.27 -12.98
N SER A 31 -1.68 -24.88 -14.01
CA SER A 31 -0.21 -24.84 -14.00
C SER A 31 0.34 -24.02 -12.81
N GLU A 32 -0.44 -23.02 -12.39
CA GLU A 32 -0.18 -22.19 -11.21
C GLU A 32 -0.31 -22.96 -9.89
N ASP A 33 -1.29 -23.88 -9.78
CA ASP A 33 -1.46 -24.73 -8.59
C ASP A 33 -0.32 -25.74 -8.47
N MET A 34 0.17 -26.27 -9.59
CA MET A 34 1.32 -27.17 -9.61
C MET A 34 2.62 -26.45 -9.23
N LEU A 35 2.80 -25.22 -9.73
CA LEU A 35 3.93 -24.36 -9.35
C LEU A 35 3.88 -23.98 -7.87
N MET A 36 2.69 -23.61 -7.37
CA MET A 36 2.47 -23.33 -5.96
C MET A 36 2.77 -24.57 -5.10
N GLN A 37 2.33 -25.74 -5.52
CA GLN A 37 2.60 -26.99 -4.81
C GLN A 37 4.10 -27.33 -4.81
N LEU A 38 4.81 -27.06 -5.90
CA LEU A 38 6.27 -27.21 -5.97
C LEU A 38 6.97 -26.23 -5.03
N LEU A 39 6.59 -24.96 -5.02
CA LEU A 39 7.14 -23.93 -4.14
C LEU A 39 6.89 -24.27 -2.67
N VAL A 40 5.68 -24.73 -2.34
CA VAL A 40 5.34 -25.20 -0.99
C VAL A 40 6.18 -26.42 -0.62
N SER A 41 6.37 -27.38 -1.54
CA SER A 41 7.21 -28.55 -1.27
C SER A 41 8.68 -28.17 -1.02
N HIS A 42 9.21 -27.20 -1.77
CA HIS A 42 10.57 -26.69 -1.58
C HIS A 42 10.70 -25.95 -0.24
N ALA A 43 9.75 -25.06 0.08
CA ALA A 43 9.72 -24.35 1.36
C ALA A 43 9.58 -25.30 2.57
N VAL A 44 8.86 -26.41 2.43
CA VAL A 44 8.72 -27.44 3.47
C VAL A 44 10.03 -28.22 3.66
N ILE A 45 10.76 -28.50 2.57
CA ILE A 45 12.09 -29.14 2.63
C ILE A 45 13.07 -28.21 3.33
N ASP A 46 13.13 -26.93 2.94
CA ASP A 46 14.03 -25.95 3.55
C ASP A 46 13.69 -25.70 5.03
N ALA A 47 12.38 -25.67 5.37
CA ALA A 47 11.93 -25.46 6.73
C ALA A 47 12.17 -26.64 7.67
N LYS A 48 12.48 -27.84 7.14
CA LYS A 48 12.76 -29.04 7.93
C LYS A 48 14.07 -28.94 8.70
N GLU A 49 15.03 -28.15 8.21
CA GLU A 49 16.34 -27.97 8.83
C GLU A 49 16.34 -26.89 9.93
N TYR A 50 15.24 -26.16 10.12
CA TYR A 50 15.18 -25.10 11.11
C TYR A 50 15.04 -25.60 12.55
N PRO A 51 15.80 -25.03 13.50
CA PRO A 51 15.77 -25.43 14.89
C PRO A 51 14.44 -25.04 15.56
N ILE A 52 13.78 -26.01 16.16
CA ILE A 52 12.59 -25.78 16.99
C ILE A 52 13.04 -25.49 18.42
N LEU A 53 13.03 -24.21 18.77
CA LEU A 53 13.20 -23.70 20.13
C LEU A 53 12.09 -24.23 21.08
N SER A 54 12.40 -24.29 22.38
CA SER A 54 11.39 -24.60 23.39
C SER A 54 10.38 -23.45 23.51
N PHE A 55 9.19 -23.73 24.06
CA PHE A 55 8.16 -22.71 24.26
C PHE A 55 8.67 -21.55 25.14
N GLU A 56 9.43 -21.87 26.18
CA GLU A 56 10.00 -20.90 27.11
C GLU A 56 11.06 -20.02 26.42
N ASP A 57 11.98 -20.63 25.66
CA ASP A 57 13.01 -19.89 24.91
C ASP A 57 12.40 -19.01 23.82
N TYR A 58 11.35 -19.50 23.14
CA TYR A 58 10.63 -18.73 22.12
C TYR A 58 9.92 -17.52 22.72
N GLU A 59 9.27 -17.68 23.88
CA GLU A 59 8.61 -16.56 24.56
C GLU A 59 9.63 -15.54 25.06
N GLN A 60 10.75 -15.98 25.63
CA GLN A 60 11.86 -15.12 26.01
C GLN A 60 12.44 -14.37 24.80
N LEU A 61 12.60 -15.04 23.65
CA LEU A 61 13.10 -14.44 22.42
C LEU A 61 12.12 -13.42 21.84
N LYS A 62 10.82 -13.67 21.91
CA LYS A 62 9.77 -12.72 21.52
C LYS A 62 9.73 -11.49 22.44
N GLN A 63 9.90 -11.69 23.75
CA GLN A 63 10.05 -10.60 24.71
C GLN A 63 11.34 -9.80 24.46
N HIS A 64 12.45 -10.46 24.12
CA HIS A 64 13.70 -9.80 23.75
C HIS A 64 13.52 -8.97 22.47
N HIS A 65 12.92 -9.54 21.43
CA HIS A 65 12.62 -8.84 20.18
C HIS A 65 11.76 -7.59 20.38
N THR A 66 10.70 -7.67 21.19
CA THR A 66 9.86 -6.49 21.49
C THR A 66 10.60 -5.42 22.29
N LYS A 67 11.41 -5.82 23.29
CA LYS A 67 12.29 -4.89 24.03
C LYS A 67 13.31 -4.23 23.10
N LEU A 68 13.91 -4.99 22.19
CA LEU A 68 14.91 -4.50 21.25
C LEU A 68 14.31 -3.54 20.22
N LYS A 69 13.12 -3.84 19.69
CA LYS A 69 12.34 -2.94 18.83
C LYS A 69 12.04 -1.62 19.52
N ASN A 70 11.63 -1.64 20.79
CA ASN A 70 11.44 -0.43 21.57
C ASN A 70 12.77 0.34 21.71
N ARG A 71 13.88 -0.33 22.04
CA ARG A 71 15.21 0.31 22.13
C ARG A 71 15.64 0.95 20.82
N ILE A 72 15.39 0.31 19.68
CA ILE A 72 15.66 0.87 18.34
C ILE A 72 14.84 2.14 18.12
N GLN A 73 13.54 2.13 18.42
CA GLN A 73 12.70 3.33 18.28
C GLN A 73 13.21 4.50 19.13
N HIS A 74 13.63 4.23 20.37
CA HIS A 74 14.23 5.25 21.24
C HIS A 74 15.58 5.73 20.70
N ALA A 75 16.42 4.83 20.19
CA ALA A 75 17.71 5.18 19.59
C ALA A 75 17.55 6.01 18.30
N ILE A 76 16.56 5.71 17.47
CA ILE A 76 16.21 6.50 16.27
C ILE A 76 15.78 7.92 16.68
N ALA A 77 14.87 8.03 17.65
CA ALA A 77 14.40 9.33 18.14
C ALA A 77 15.56 10.15 18.73
N LYS A 78 16.45 9.50 19.50
CA LYS A 78 17.66 10.13 20.05
C LYS A 78 18.60 10.60 18.95
N LEU A 79 18.89 9.76 17.95
CA LEU A 79 19.73 10.12 16.80
C LEU A 79 19.16 11.31 16.04
N GLN A 80 17.84 11.39 15.85
CA GLN A 80 17.20 12.51 15.17
C GLN A 80 17.37 13.83 15.92
N VAL A 81 17.23 13.81 17.25
CA VAL A 81 17.46 14.99 18.09
C VAL A 81 18.94 15.40 18.03
N ASP A 82 19.86 14.44 18.15
CA ASP A 82 21.30 14.73 18.12
C ASP A 82 21.78 15.19 16.74
N LYS A 83 21.16 14.73 15.63
CA LYS A 83 21.39 15.27 14.28
C LYS A 83 20.93 16.72 14.15
N LYS A 84 19.77 17.07 14.71
CA LYS A 84 19.32 18.47 14.75
C LYS A 84 20.27 19.33 15.57
N ILE A 85 20.74 18.83 16.72
CA ILE A 85 21.74 19.54 17.53
C ILE A 85 23.01 19.73 16.70
N GLN A 86 23.50 18.69 16.01
CA GLN A 86 24.65 18.77 15.11
C GLN A 86 24.47 19.85 14.04
N GLU A 87 23.33 19.89 13.33
CA GLU A 87 23.01 20.91 12.33
C GLU A 87 22.96 22.33 12.92
N THR A 88 22.39 22.49 14.11
CA THR A 88 22.38 23.78 14.83
C THR A 88 23.77 24.20 15.28
N SER A 89 24.59 23.28 15.79
CA SER A 89 25.98 23.55 16.19
C SER A 89 26.84 23.93 14.99
N HIS A 90 26.65 23.30 13.83
CA HIS A 90 27.32 23.69 12.58
C HIS A 90 26.85 25.07 12.09
N SER A 91 25.55 25.35 12.16
CA SER A 91 24.99 26.66 11.80
C SER A 91 25.52 27.78 12.70
N LEU A 92 25.58 27.53 14.02
CA LEU A 92 26.16 28.46 15.00
C LEU A 92 27.66 28.65 14.79
N SER A 93 28.40 27.57 14.52
CA SER A 93 29.82 27.64 14.18
C SER A 93 30.07 28.52 12.95
N ASN A 94 29.31 28.31 11.87
CA ASN A 94 29.42 29.07 10.62
C ASN A 94 29.07 30.56 10.80
N LEU A 95 28.02 30.86 11.57
CA LEU A 95 27.62 32.26 11.86
C LEU A 95 28.60 32.96 12.81
N SER A 96 29.24 32.23 13.72
CA SER A 96 30.21 32.79 14.69
C SER A 96 31.58 33.09 14.10
N SER A 97 31.90 32.54 12.91
CA SER A 97 33.19 32.68 12.23
C SER A 97 33.69 34.13 12.11
N ASN A 98 32.77 35.11 12.17
CA ASN A 98 33.06 36.54 12.05
C ASN A 98 33.21 37.29 13.40
N LYS A 99 33.21 36.61 14.56
CA LYS A 99 33.38 37.24 15.89
C LYS A 99 34.32 36.43 16.78
N ASN A 100 35.18 37.12 17.53
CA ASN A 100 36.11 36.65 18.57
C ASN A 100 36.67 35.20 18.45
N ARG A 101 37.99 35.07 18.21
CA ARG A 101 38.70 33.80 17.94
C ARG A 101 38.50 32.72 19.00
N GLU A 102 38.35 33.10 20.27
CA GLU A 102 38.11 32.16 21.38
C GLU A 102 36.70 31.56 21.35
N SER A 103 35.68 32.36 20.99
CA SER A 103 34.29 31.90 20.87
C SER A 103 34.12 30.92 19.69
N VAL A 104 34.81 31.18 18.57
CA VAL A 104 34.84 30.27 17.41
C VAL A 104 35.45 28.91 17.77
N MET A 105 36.53 28.90 18.56
CA MET A 105 37.20 27.66 18.94
C MET A 105 36.34 26.78 19.86
N ILE A 106 35.58 27.40 20.78
CA ILE A 106 34.64 26.69 21.67
C ILE A 106 33.48 26.07 20.87
N LEU A 107 32.87 26.85 19.97
CA LEU A 107 31.75 26.38 19.13
C LEU A 107 32.19 25.30 18.14
N TRP A 108 33.40 25.42 17.60
CA TRP A 108 33.97 24.38 16.74
C TRP A 108 34.21 23.08 17.50
N ASN A 109 34.73 23.15 18.73
CA ASN A 109 34.88 21.98 19.60
C ASN A 109 33.51 21.35 19.93
N GLU A 110 32.49 22.17 20.19
CA GLU A 110 31.11 21.71 20.42
C GLU A 110 30.51 21.00 19.19
N ALA A 111 30.69 21.55 17.99
CA ALA A 111 30.27 20.91 16.74
C ALA A 111 30.99 19.57 16.50
N VAL A 112 32.31 19.50 16.74
CA VAL A 112 33.08 18.26 16.64
C VAL A 112 32.63 17.22 17.67
N GLN A 113 32.21 17.64 18.86
CA GLN A 113 31.64 16.74 19.86
C GLN A 113 30.25 16.22 19.46
N ALA A 114 29.41 17.07 18.85
CA ALA A 114 28.12 16.65 18.30
C ALA A 114 28.32 15.62 17.17
N ASP A 115 29.27 15.84 16.25
CA ASP A 115 29.62 14.88 15.19
C ASP A 115 30.04 13.51 15.76
N LYS A 116 30.89 13.51 16.79
CA LYS A 116 31.34 12.27 17.45
C LYS A 116 30.16 11.52 18.09
N LYS A 117 29.26 12.24 18.77
CA LYS A 117 28.07 11.65 19.40
C LYS A 117 27.12 11.06 18.37
N VAL A 118 26.85 11.76 17.26
CA VAL A 118 25.98 11.25 16.19
C VAL A 118 26.58 9.99 15.55
N LYS A 119 27.89 9.95 15.32
CA LYS A 119 28.59 8.74 14.83
C LYS A 119 28.45 7.56 15.79
N GLN A 120 28.66 7.79 17.09
CA GLN A 120 28.51 6.74 18.11
C GLN A 120 27.07 6.22 18.18
N LEU A 121 26.08 7.10 18.14
CA LEU A 121 24.66 6.72 18.17
C LEU A 121 24.23 6.00 16.91
N SER A 122 24.77 6.37 15.75
CA SER A 122 24.54 5.64 14.50
C SER A 122 25.08 4.22 14.58
N GLN A 123 26.32 4.03 15.06
CA GLN A 123 26.91 2.70 15.23
C GLN A 123 26.12 1.83 16.21
N GLN A 124 25.67 2.41 17.33
CA GLN A 124 24.82 1.71 18.29
C GLN A 124 23.46 1.33 17.68
N LEU A 125 22.88 2.20 16.84
CA LEU A 125 21.64 1.91 16.15
C LEU A 125 21.81 0.74 15.18
N ASP A 126 22.91 0.70 14.43
CA ASP A 126 23.17 -0.38 13.47
C ASP A 126 23.41 -1.72 14.17
N GLN A 127 24.11 -1.73 15.31
CA GLN A 127 24.27 -2.92 16.14
C GLN A 127 22.93 -3.43 16.67
N LEU A 128 22.09 -2.55 17.22
CA LEU A 128 20.76 -2.92 17.72
C LEU A 128 19.84 -3.45 16.61
N LYS A 129 19.93 -2.87 15.40
CA LYS A 129 19.18 -3.35 14.23
C LYS A 129 19.65 -4.74 13.80
N ALA A 130 20.96 -4.99 13.77
CA ALA A 130 21.49 -6.31 13.44
C ALA A 130 21.01 -7.38 14.44
N GLU A 131 21.05 -7.08 15.74
CA GLU A 131 20.51 -7.96 16.79
C GLU A 131 19.00 -8.21 16.63
N GLU A 132 18.24 -7.22 16.14
CA GLU A 132 16.80 -7.32 15.95
C GLU A 132 16.43 -8.19 14.76
N ILE A 133 17.14 -8.05 13.66
CA ILE A 133 17.01 -8.91 12.47
C ILE A 133 17.36 -10.36 12.85
N GLU A 134 18.43 -10.59 13.62
CA GLU A 134 18.80 -11.93 14.07
C GLU A 134 17.70 -12.56 14.96
N ALA A 135 17.15 -11.79 15.90
CA ALA A 135 16.05 -12.26 16.74
C ALA A 135 14.78 -12.56 15.93
N GLN A 136 14.43 -11.70 14.95
CA GLN A 136 13.32 -11.95 14.03
C GLN A 136 13.55 -13.22 13.20
N TYR A 137 14.74 -13.39 12.65
CA TYR A 137 15.10 -14.55 11.85
C TYR A 137 14.94 -15.85 12.65
N ARG A 138 15.43 -15.89 13.89
CA ARG A 138 15.26 -17.05 14.80
C ARG A 138 13.78 -17.33 15.14
N ILE A 139 12.97 -16.29 15.32
CA ILE A 139 11.51 -16.43 15.52
C ILE A 139 10.86 -17.05 14.29
N LEU A 140 11.20 -16.57 13.10
CA LEU A 140 10.67 -17.04 11.82
C LEU A 140 11.07 -18.50 11.55
N GLN A 141 12.34 -18.84 11.76
CA GLN A 141 12.85 -20.21 11.66
C GLN A 141 12.06 -21.18 12.55
N HIS A 142 11.83 -20.81 13.82
CA HIS A 142 11.02 -21.61 14.72
C HIS A 142 9.57 -21.76 14.23
N THR A 143 8.93 -20.68 13.75
CA THR A 143 7.56 -20.77 13.23
C THR A 143 7.46 -21.64 11.99
N ALA A 144 8.42 -21.53 11.06
CA ALA A 144 8.49 -22.36 9.87
C ALA A 144 8.74 -23.83 10.22
N GLY A 145 9.65 -24.11 11.17
CA GLY A 145 9.91 -25.46 11.68
C GLY A 145 8.69 -26.10 12.35
N ILE A 146 7.94 -25.34 13.18
CA ILE A 146 6.68 -25.81 13.78
C ILE A 146 5.63 -26.11 12.70
N LEU A 147 5.47 -25.24 11.71
CA LEU A 147 4.49 -25.42 10.64
C LEU A 147 4.82 -26.67 9.81
N CYS A 148 6.09 -26.88 9.46
CA CYS A 148 6.56 -28.09 8.78
C CYS A 148 6.26 -29.34 9.62
N LEU A 149 6.53 -29.31 10.93
CA LEU A 149 6.24 -30.42 11.84
C LEU A 149 4.73 -30.66 12.01
N GLY A 150 3.92 -29.61 11.96
CA GLY A 150 2.46 -29.66 11.95
C GLY A 150 1.91 -30.31 10.68
N LEU A 151 2.42 -29.90 9.51
CA LEU A 151 2.08 -30.49 8.21
C LEU A 151 2.45 -31.98 8.14
N GLN A 152 3.65 -32.35 8.59
CA GLN A 152 4.06 -33.76 8.66
C GLN A 152 3.18 -34.59 9.60
N LYS A 153 2.70 -34.02 10.71
CA LYS A 153 1.76 -34.69 11.61
C LYS A 153 0.38 -34.85 10.97
N LEU A 154 -0.07 -33.87 10.20
CA LEU A 154 -1.32 -33.93 9.43
C LEU A 154 -1.23 -34.97 8.32
N GLU A 155 -0.15 -35.01 7.55
CA GLU A 155 0.11 -36.02 6.52
C GLU A 155 0.20 -37.44 7.10
N LYS A 156 0.82 -37.60 8.28
CA LYS A 156 0.83 -38.88 9.00
C LYS A 156 -0.56 -39.29 9.50
N LYS A 157 -1.42 -38.32 9.83
CA LYS A 157 -2.80 -38.57 10.28
C LYS A 157 -3.75 -38.85 9.11
N THR A 158 -3.54 -38.24 7.96
CA THR A 158 -4.27 -38.52 6.72
C THR A 158 -3.85 -39.86 6.12
N SER A 159 -2.57 -40.25 6.23
CA SER A 159 -2.09 -41.57 5.79
C SER A 159 -2.51 -42.71 6.73
N SER A 160 -2.74 -42.46 8.03
CA SER A 160 -3.27 -43.46 8.96
C SER A 160 -4.79 -43.70 8.84
N GLY A 161 -5.53 -42.86 8.09
CA GLY A 161 -6.94 -43.09 7.74
C GLY A 161 -7.18 -44.06 6.57
N VAL A 162 -6.13 -44.44 5.84
CA VAL A 162 -6.22 -45.23 4.58
C VAL A 162 -5.82 -46.72 4.77
N HIS A 163 -5.47 -47.12 6.00
CA HIS A 163 -4.82 -48.40 6.28
C HIS A 163 -5.70 -49.68 6.15
N THR A 164 -6.93 -49.60 5.65
CA THR A 164 -7.78 -50.80 5.41
C THR A 164 -7.72 -51.32 3.98
N ASP A 165 -7.30 -50.50 3.01
CA ASP A 165 -7.20 -50.92 1.60
C ASP A 165 -5.80 -51.37 1.19
N ASP A 166 -4.74 -50.90 1.87
CA ASP A 166 -3.36 -51.32 1.58
C ASP A 166 -3.04 -52.76 2.01
N ILE A 167 -3.73 -53.30 3.01
CA ILE A 167 -3.56 -54.70 3.42
C ILE A 167 -4.11 -55.66 2.35
N LYS A 168 -5.19 -55.27 1.65
CA LYS A 168 -5.78 -56.07 0.58
C LYS A 168 -4.95 -56.01 -0.70
N THR A 169 -4.36 -54.87 -1.03
CA THR A 169 -3.48 -54.73 -2.20
C THR A 169 -2.15 -55.46 -1.99
N GLN A 170 -1.55 -55.42 -0.80
CA GLN A 170 -0.34 -56.21 -0.50
C GLN A 170 -0.59 -57.72 -0.46
N GLN A 171 -1.74 -58.18 0.05
CA GLN A 171 -2.11 -59.60 -0.03
C GLN A 171 -2.35 -60.06 -1.48
N LYS A 172 -2.91 -59.20 -2.33
CA LYS A 172 -3.13 -59.50 -3.75
C LYS A 172 -1.83 -59.48 -4.56
N ILE A 173 -0.89 -58.62 -4.19
CA ILE A 173 0.46 -58.60 -4.78
C ILE A 173 1.26 -59.83 -4.35
N GLN A 174 1.19 -60.26 -3.09
CA GLN A 174 1.83 -61.49 -2.62
C GLN A 174 1.21 -62.75 -3.25
N GLN A 175 -0.11 -62.80 -3.43
CA GLN A 175 -0.77 -63.87 -4.17
C GLN A 175 -0.31 -63.92 -5.63
N LEU A 176 -0.30 -62.77 -6.33
CA LEU A 176 0.19 -62.68 -7.71
C LEU A 176 1.68 -63.03 -7.84
N GLN A 177 2.50 -62.73 -6.83
CA GLN A 177 3.92 -63.13 -6.78
C GLN A 177 4.08 -64.64 -6.59
N SER A 178 3.27 -65.27 -5.73
CA SER A 178 3.27 -66.73 -5.57
C SER A 178 2.73 -67.47 -6.80
N GLU A 179 1.76 -66.88 -7.51
CA GLU A 179 1.25 -67.38 -8.79
C GLU A 179 2.29 -67.24 -9.90
N LEU A 180 3.04 -66.13 -9.94
CA LEU A 180 4.17 -65.96 -10.86
C LEU A 180 5.30 -66.95 -10.57
N GLU A 181 5.62 -67.24 -9.31
CA GLU A 181 6.65 -68.21 -8.95
C GLU A 181 6.23 -69.64 -9.30
N THR A 182 4.96 -70.00 -9.10
CA THR A 182 4.43 -71.32 -9.50
C THR A 182 4.37 -71.47 -11.01
N ILE A 183 4.00 -70.42 -11.76
CA ILE A 183 4.07 -70.40 -13.24
C ILE A 183 5.54 -70.48 -13.71
N THR A 184 6.46 -69.77 -13.07
CA THR A 184 7.90 -69.80 -13.42
C THR A 184 8.51 -71.17 -13.12
N HIS A 185 8.09 -71.83 -12.05
CA HIS A 185 8.53 -73.18 -11.71
C HIS A 185 7.90 -74.24 -12.62
N ALA A 186 6.65 -74.06 -13.05
CA ALA A 186 6.00 -74.88 -14.07
C ALA A 186 6.71 -74.73 -15.43
N LEU A 187 7.03 -73.51 -15.85
CA LEU A 187 7.79 -73.24 -17.08
C LEU A 187 9.22 -73.79 -17.01
N LYS A 188 9.91 -73.70 -15.86
CA LYS A 188 11.21 -74.36 -15.64
C LYS A 188 11.10 -75.89 -15.72
N SER A 189 10.03 -76.48 -15.20
CA SER A 189 9.82 -77.94 -15.25
C SER A 189 9.48 -78.44 -16.67
N ILE A 190 8.75 -77.63 -17.45
CA ILE A 190 8.46 -77.90 -18.87
C ILE A 190 9.76 -77.77 -19.69
N LEU A 191 10.60 -76.77 -19.41
CA LEU A 191 11.91 -76.59 -20.03
C LEU A 191 12.92 -77.69 -19.66
N LEU A 192 12.82 -78.30 -18.48
CA LEU A 192 13.67 -79.44 -18.07
C LEU A 192 13.26 -80.77 -18.74
N ASN A 193 11.98 -80.92 -19.10
CA ASN A 193 11.47 -82.13 -19.77
C ASN A 193 11.71 -82.15 -21.29
N TYR A 194 11.92 -81.00 -21.92
CA TYR A 194 12.40 -80.89 -23.29
C TYR A 194 13.88 -80.55 -23.26
N LYS A 195 14.77 -81.55 -23.34
CA LYS A 195 16.24 -81.40 -23.36
C LYS A 195 16.73 -80.39 -24.41
N ILE A 196 16.67 -79.11 -24.09
CA ILE A 196 17.28 -78.01 -24.83
C ILE A 196 18.13 -77.29 -23.80
N GLN A 197 19.44 -77.37 -24.00
CA GLN A 197 20.43 -76.73 -23.14
C GLN A 197 20.20 -75.20 -23.12
N PRO A 198 20.29 -74.54 -21.95
CA PRO A 198 20.23 -73.10 -21.89
C PRO A 198 21.55 -72.53 -22.42
N ILE A 199 21.54 -72.01 -23.65
CA ILE A 199 22.61 -71.16 -24.17
C ILE A 199 22.48 -69.82 -23.46
N THR A 200 23.22 -69.66 -22.37
CA THR A 200 23.41 -68.37 -21.70
C THR A 200 24.35 -67.52 -22.54
N HIS A 201 23.83 -66.84 -23.56
CA HIS A 201 24.55 -65.76 -24.22
C HIS A 201 23.73 -64.47 -24.13
N SER A 202 24.32 -63.52 -23.39
CA SER A 202 23.90 -62.14 -23.27
C SER A 202 23.64 -61.52 -24.66
N PRO A 203 22.59 -60.67 -24.81
CA PRO A 203 22.23 -60.01 -26.07
C PRO A 203 23.37 -59.23 -26.75
N THR A 204 24.41 -58.86 -26.00
CA THR A 204 25.59 -58.16 -26.52
C THR A 204 26.50 -59.01 -27.41
N HIS A 205 26.48 -60.34 -27.29
CA HIS A 205 27.35 -61.21 -28.08
C HIS A 205 26.77 -61.58 -29.45
N LEU A 206 25.43 -61.53 -29.61
CA LEU A 206 24.76 -61.71 -30.90
C LEU A 206 24.87 -60.48 -31.80
N LEU A 207 24.93 -59.27 -31.22
CA LEU A 207 25.24 -58.06 -31.98
C LEU A 207 26.67 -58.09 -32.54
N SER A 208 27.63 -58.54 -31.73
CA SER A 208 29.03 -58.68 -32.15
C SER A 208 29.18 -59.71 -33.28
N ILE A 209 28.47 -60.83 -33.23
CA ILE A 209 28.55 -61.86 -34.27
C ILE A 209 27.85 -61.37 -35.55
N LEU A 210 26.72 -60.67 -35.45
CA LEU A 210 26.03 -60.09 -36.62
C LEU A 210 26.83 -58.95 -37.28
N GLU A 211 27.51 -58.10 -36.50
CA GLU A 211 28.43 -57.07 -37.04
C GLU A 211 29.62 -57.71 -37.77
N THR A 212 30.15 -58.82 -37.24
CA THR A 212 31.28 -59.55 -37.86
C THR A 212 30.82 -60.30 -39.12
N GLN A 213 29.58 -60.79 -39.16
CA GLN A 213 29.02 -61.48 -40.32
C GLN A 213 28.66 -60.52 -41.47
N VAL A 214 28.19 -59.30 -41.17
CA VAL A 214 27.89 -58.27 -42.18
C VAL A 214 29.18 -57.69 -42.80
N HIS A 215 30.27 -57.61 -42.02
CA HIS A 215 31.59 -57.22 -42.55
C HIS A 215 32.21 -58.31 -43.44
N ALA A 216 31.97 -59.59 -43.15
CA ALA A 216 32.51 -60.70 -43.94
C ALA A 216 31.80 -60.92 -45.29
N GLN A 217 30.57 -60.42 -45.47
CA GLN A 217 29.78 -60.62 -46.69
C GLN A 217 29.92 -59.52 -47.74
N SER A 218 30.64 -58.42 -47.44
CA SER A 218 30.91 -57.32 -48.39
C SER A 218 32.23 -57.44 -49.17
N GLN A 219 32.98 -58.54 -49.04
CA GLN A 219 34.31 -58.69 -49.67
C GLN A 219 34.35 -59.45 -51.00
N GLN A 220 33.21 -59.75 -51.63
CA GLN A 220 33.21 -60.29 -52.99
C GLN A 220 32.07 -59.66 -53.80
N ILE A 221 32.40 -58.62 -54.58
CA ILE A 221 32.01 -58.33 -55.96
C ILE A 221 32.30 -56.84 -56.26
N GLY A 222 33.17 -56.56 -57.25
CA GLY A 222 33.12 -55.32 -58.03
C GLY A 222 33.96 -54.12 -57.56
N LEU A 223 35.25 -54.14 -57.88
CA LEU A 223 36.15 -52.97 -57.82
C LEU A 223 35.80 -51.95 -58.92
N ALA A 224 34.83 -51.05 -58.69
CA ALA A 224 34.70 -49.75 -59.38
C ALA A 224 33.62 -48.82 -58.79
N ASP A 225 32.54 -49.36 -58.21
CA ASP A 225 31.37 -48.55 -57.78
C ASP A 225 31.44 -47.98 -56.35
N GLU A 226 32.34 -48.49 -55.50
CA GLU A 226 32.42 -48.07 -54.09
C GLU A 226 32.93 -46.63 -53.91
N ARG A 227 33.78 -46.11 -54.80
CA ARG A 227 34.27 -44.72 -54.66
C ARG A 227 33.15 -43.71 -54.86
N HIS A 228 32.30 -43.91 -55.87
CA HIS A 228 31.13 -43.04 -56.07
C HIS A 228 30.07 -43.23 -54.99
N HIS A 229 29.84 -44.45 -54.50
CA HIS A 229 28.83 -44.69 -53.47
C HIS A 229 29.25 -44.17 -52.09
N VAL A 230 30.54 -44.22 -51.74
CA VAL A 230 31.10 -43.63 -50.51
C VAL A 230 31.14 -42.10 -50.59
N ASP A 231 31.46 -41.52 -51.76
CA ASP A 231 31.40 -40.07 -51.94
C ASP A 231 29.95 -39.55 -51.87
N ILE A 232 28.98 -40.26 -52.46
CA ILE A 232 27.55 -39.91 -52.38
C ILE A 232 27.01 -40.05 -50.96
N THR A 233 27.42 -41.07 -50.19
CA THR A 233 26.97 -41.22 -48.80
C THR A 233 27.62 -40.19 -47.88
N ASN A 234 28.89 -39.86 -48.07
CA ASN A 234 29.57 -38.79 -47.34
C ASN A 234 28.97 -37.41 -47.67
N GLN A 235 28.65 -37.15 -48.94
CA GLN A 235 28.00 -35.90 -49.37
C GLN A 235 26.59 -35.77 -48.77
N LYS A 236 25.79 -36.84 -48.77
CA LYS A 236 24.47 -36.86 -48.10
C LYS A 236 24.57 -36.69 -46.59
N LYS A 237 25.61 -37.25 -45.95
CA LYS A 237 25.85 -37.10 -44.51
C LYS A 237 26.25 -35.67 -44.15
N LEU A 238 27.05 -35.03 -45.01
CA LEU A 238 27.43 -33.62 -44.87
C LEU A 238 26.22 -32.70 -45.06
N GLU A 239 25.38 -32.95 -46.07
CA GLU A 239 24.13 -32.20 -46.28
C GLU A 239 23.15 -32.37 -45.13
N PHE A 240 23.03 -33.57 -44.57
CA PHE A 240 22.19 -33.83 -43.40
C PHE A 240 22.71 -33.08 -42.17
N GLN A 241 24.03 -33.12 -41.90
CA GLN A 241 24.63 -32.34 -40.82
C GLN A 241 24.45 -30.83 -41.04
N LEU A 242 24.53 -30.35 -42.27
CA LEU A 242 24.31 -28.94 -42.59
C LEU A 242 22.85 -28.52 -42.40
N ARG A 243 21.89 -29.39 -42.74
CA ARG A 243 20.46 -29.16 -42.44
C ARG A 243 20.15 -29.15 -40.95
N VAL A 244 20.69 -30.11 -40.20
CA VAL A 244 20.54 -30.15 -38.73
C VAL A 244 21.19 -28.94 -38.08
N ALA A 245 22.34 -28.48 -38.58
CA ALA A 245 22.98 -27.24 -38.11
C ALA A 245 22.16 -25.99 -38.47
N GLN A 246 21.51 -25.97 -39.63
CA GLN A 246 20.62 -24.87 -40.03
C GLN A 246 19.31 -24.86 -39.23
N GLU A 247 18.75 -26.02 -38.92
CA GLU A 247 17.56 -26.16 -38.06
C GLU A 247 17.87 -25.74 -36.63
N THR A 248 18.96 -26.23 -36.03
CA THR A 248 19.38 -25.81 -34.69
C THR A 248 19.72 -24.31 -34.62
N SER A 249 20.29 -23.72 -35.68
CA SER A 249 20.50 -22.27 -35.75
C SER A 249 19.19 -21.48 -35.89
N ARG A 250 18.16 -22.04 -36.55
CA ARG A 250 16.82 -21.43 -36.63
C ARG A 250 16.10 -21.49 -35.29
N ASP A 251 16.15 -22.64 -34.62
CA ASP A 251 15.54 -22.81 -33.31
C ASP A 251 16.19 -21.87 -32.28
N LEU A 252 17.52 -21.73 -32.31
CA LEU A 252 18.24 -20.79 -31.44
C LEU A 252 17.86 -19.32 -31.72
N GLN A 253 17.71 -18.94 -33.00
CA GLN A 253 17.24 -17.60 -33.38
C GLN A 253 15.78 -17.35 -32.94
N GLN A 254 14.93 -18.37 -33.06
CA GLN A 254 13.53 -18.29 -32.64
C GLN A 254 13.42 -18.18 -31.12
N GLN A 255 14.26 -18.90 -30.39
CA GLN A 255 14.34 -18.83 -28.93
C GLN A 255 14.89 -17.49 -28.44
N GLN A 256 15.92 -16.94 -29.11
CA GLN A 256 16.41 -15.58 -28.85
C GLN A 256 15.33 -14.51 -29.13
N ALA A 257 14.56 -14.65 -30.21
CA ALA A 257 13.46 -13.74 -30.51
C ALA A 257 12.38 -13.79 -29.41
N LEU A 258 12.03 -14.99 -28.94
CA LEU A 258 11.06 -15.18 -27.87
C LEU A 258 11.52 -14.55 -26.54
N ASP A 259 12.80 -14.74 -26.20
CA ASP A 259 13.41 -14.14 -25.01
C ASP A 259 13.41 -12.60 -25.10
N THR A 260 13.69 -12.03 -26.27
CA THR A 260 13.63 -10.57 -26.46
C THR A 260 12.20 -10.02 -26.35
N THR A 261 11.19 -10.75 -26.86
CA THR A 261 9.79 -10.35 -26.70
C THR A 261 9.35 -10.41 -25.24
N MET A 262 9.72 -11.47 -24.53
CA MET A 262 9.40 -11.64 -23.11
C MET A 262 10.09 -10.57 -22.26
N GLN A 263 11.35 -10.23 -22.54
CA GLN A 263 12.04 -9.12 -21.87
C GLN A 263 11.35 -7.77 -22.11
N HIS A 264 10.85 -7.54 -23.32
CA HIS A 264 10.19 -6.28 -23.65
C HIS A 264 8.81 -6.16 -22.96
N GLU A 265 8.07 -7.27 -22.84
CA GLU A 265 6.84 -7.35 -22.05
C GLU A 265 7.11 -7.12 -20.56
N LEU A 266 8.14 -7.75 -20.00
CA LEU A 266 8.54 -7.56 -18.61
C LEU A 266 8.93 -6.11 -18.32
N GLN A 267 9.62 -5.44 -19.26
CA GLN A 267 9.96 -4.02 -19.16
C GLN A 267 8.69 -3.14 -19.16
N LYS A 268 7.72 -3.42 -20.04
CA LYS A 268 6.44 -2.70 -20.06
C LYS A 268 5.67 -2.85 -18.76
N GLU A 269 5.65 -4.04 -18.18
CA GLU A 269 5.02 -4.28 -16.88
C GLU A 269 5.75 -3.52 -15.75
N TYR A 270 7.08 -3.46 -15.77
CA TYR A 270 7.84 -2.63 -14.82
C TYR A 270 7.51 -1.14 -14.94
N ASP A 271 7.37 -0.62 -16.17
CA ASP A 271 7.01 0.77 -16.42
C ASP A 271 5.57 1.08 -15.96
N GLN A 272 4.63 0.16 -16.19
CA GLN A 272 3.26 0.27 -15.67
C GLN A 272 3.22 0.27 -14.14
N ILE A 273 3.99 -0.63 -13.49
CA ILE A 273 4.11 -0.68 -12.03
C ILE A 273 4.71 0.63 -11.50
N ALA A 274 5.69 1.22 -12.19
CA ALA A 274 6.27 2.50 -11.81
C ALA A 274 5.26 3.65 -11.91
N GLN A 275 4.45 3.69 -12.97
CA GLN A 275 3.38 4.67 -13.14
C GLN A 275 2.31 4.53 -12.05
N LEU A 276 1.86 3.29 -11.77
CA LEU A 276 0.89 3.03 -10.70
C LEU A 276 1.43 3.46 -9.33
N LYS A 277 2.71 3.20 -9.03
CA LYS A 277 3.34 3.68 -7.79
C LYS A 277 3.37 5.20 -7.68
N SER A 278 3.61 5.92 -8.78
CA SER A 278 3.56 7.39 -8.81
C SER A 278 2.15 7.90 -8.51
N THR A 279 1.13 7.35 -9.17
CA THR A 279 -0.27 7.76 -8.95
C THR A 279 -0.74 7.47 -7.53
N ILE A 280 -0.31 6.36 -6.92
CA ILE A 280 -0.60 6.04 -5.51
C ILE A 280 0.04 7.07 -4.58
N ALA A 281 1.30 7.45 -4.81
CA ALA A 281 1.97 8.47 -4.00
C ALA A 281 1.26 9.84 -4.10
N GLU A 282 0.81 10.22 -5.29
CA GLU A 282 0.02 11.44 -5.50
C GLU A 282 -1.34 11.39 -4.77
N MET A 283 -2.03 10.24 -4.80
CA MET A 283 -3.27 10.04 -4.07
C MET A 283 -3.07 10.07 -2.55
N GLU A 284 -1.96 9.52 -2.04
CA GLU A 284 -1.60 9.59 -0.63
C GLU A 284 -1.34 11.04 -0.17
N ILE A 285 -0.68 11.84 -1.01
CA ILE A 285 -0.47 13.27 -0.75
C ILE A 285 -1.82 14.00 -0.71
N LYS A 286 -2.70 13.80 -1.70
CA LYS A 286 -4.04 14.41 -1.72
C LYS A 286 -4.89 13.99 -0.51
N ALA A 287 -4.84 12.73 -0.12
CA ALA A 287 -5.52 12.23 1.07
C ALA A 287 -5.00 12.91 2.35
N SER A 288 -3.68 13.08 2.48
CA SER A 288 -3.08 13.80 3.61
C SER A 288 -3.47 15.28 3.66
N GLN A 289 -3.62 15.93 2.50
CA GLN A 289 -4.07 17.32 2.40
C GLN A 289 -5.55 17.46 2.78
N LEU A 290 -6.43 16.58 2.29
CA LEU A 290 -7.84 16.60 2.68
C LEU A 290 -8.03 16.33 4.17
N GLN A 291 -7.22 15.42 4.73
CA GLN A 291 -7.25 15.14 6.16
C GLN A 291 -6.82 16.35 6.99
N SER A 292 -5.77 17.07 6.59
CA SER A 292 -5.36 18.30 7.30
C SER A 292 -6.41 19.40 7.20
N GLN A 293 -7.03 19.61 6.03
CA GLN A 293 -8.14 20.56 5.87
C GLN A 293 -9.34 20.20 6.76
N SER A 294 -9.72 18.92 6.83
CA SER A 294 -10.79 18.47 7.72
C SER A 294 -10.49 18.77 9.20
N THR A 295 -9.25 18.61 9.65
CA THR A 295 -8.89 18.94 11.05
C THR A 295 -8.98 20.43 11.33
N VAL A 296 -8.55 21.28 10.39
CA VAL A 296 -8.66 22.75 10.53
C VAL A 296 -10.13 23.18 10.62
N LEU A 297 -10.99 22.62 9.77
CA LEU A 297 -12.43 22.90 9.81
C LEU A 297 -13.07 22.45 11.12
N GLN A 298 -12.70 21.27 11.64
CA GLN A 298 -13.19 20.79 12.94
C GLN A 298 -12.71 21.66 14.10
N ASP A 299 -11.46 22.12 14.09
CA ASP A 299 -10.96 23.03 15.12
C ASP A 299 -11.64 24.39 15.05
N ARG A 300 -11.95 24.88 13.83
CA ARG A 300 -12.74 26.09 13.65
C ARG A 300 -14.15 25.91 14.20
N GLU A 301 -14.82 24.79 13.91
CA GLU A 301 -16.14 24.47 14.46
C GLU A 301 -16.12 24.42 16.00
N LYS A 302 -15.10 23.81 16.61
CA LYS A 302 -14.92 23.79 18.07
C LYS A 302 -14.72 25.18 18.64
N SER A 303 -13.94 26.04 17.99
CA SER A 303 -13.74 27.44 18.43
C SER A 303 -15.04 28.23 18.42
N LEU A 304 -15.83 28.09 17.34
CA LEU A 304 -17.13 28.74 17.23
C LEU A 304 -18.12 28.22 18.27
N LYS A 305 -18.12 26.92 18.57
CA LYS A 305 -18.93 26.36 19.66
C LYS A 305 -18.56 26.93 21.03
N ALA A 306 -17.26 27.08 21.31
CA ALA A 306 -16.80 27.68 22.56
C ALA A 306 -17.17 29.17 22.66
N GLU A 307 -17.04 29.93 21.57
CA GLU A 307 -17.50 31.33 21.52
C GLU A 307 -19.01 31.43 21.77
N MET A 308 -19.82 30.56 21.15
CA MET A 308 -21.27 30.49 21.37
C MET A 308 -21.62 30.16 22.83
N GLU A 309 -20.84 29.31 23.49
CA GLU A 309 -21.04 28.97 24.91
C GLU A 309 -20.66 30.15 25.82
N GLN A 310 -19.58 30.86 25.52
CA GLN A 310 -19.21 32.10 26.23
C GLN A 310 -20.29 33.18 26.11
N TYR A 311 -20.87 33.37 24.92
CA TYR A 311 -21.98 34.32 24.76
C TYR A 311 -23.22 33.88 25.54
N ARG A 312 -23.52 32.58 25.62
CA ARG A 312 -24.61 32.07 26.46
C ARG A 312 -24.40 32.37 27.94
N ASP A 313 -23.17 32.17 28.44
CA ASP A 313 -22.82 32.47 29.83
C ASP A 313 -22.86 33.96 30.13
N GLN A 314 -22.38 34.81 29.21
CA GLN A 314 -22.49 36.27 29.35
C GLN A 314 -23.95 36.72 29.41
N VAL A 315 -24.81 36.20 28.53
CA VAL A 315 -26.26 36.47 28.57
C VAL A 315 -26.88 35.99 29.87
N PHE A 316 -26.45 34.85 30.42
CA PHE A 316 -26.92 34.35 31.70
C PHE A 316 -26.51 35.25 32.87
N GLN A 317 -25.26 35.72 32.91
CA GLN A 317 -24.78 36.65 33.93
C GLN A 317 -25.51 37.99 33.87
N LEU A 318 -25.67 38.55 32.66
CA LEU A 318 -26.42 39.80 32.47
C LEU A 318 -27.88 39.67 32.92
N ARG A 319 -28.52 38.51 32.75
CA ARG A 319 -29.86 38.26 33.28
C ARG A 319 -29.89 38.27 34.81
N ILE A 320 -28.91 37.65 35.46
CA ILE A 320 -28.80 37.63 36.93
C ILE A 320 -28.56 39.05 37.46
N GLU A 321 -27.68 39.82 36.82
CA GLU A 321 -27.39 41.21 37.20
C GLU A 321 -28.62 42.10 37.01
N LYS A 322 -29.34 41.96 35.89
CA LYS A 322 -30.62 42.63 35.66
C LYS A 322 -31.63 42.31 36.76
N GLU A 323 -31.78 41.04 37.14
CA GLU A 323 -32.71 40.66 38.20
C GLU A 323 -32.30 41.21 39.58
N LYS A 324 -31.01 41.26 39.88
CA LYS A 324 -30.48 41.90 41.09
C LYS A 324 -30.77 43.40 41.10
N LEU A 325 -30.52 44.09 39.99
CA LEU A 325 -30.77 45.51 39.83
C LEU A 325 -32.27 45.82 39.97
N GLU A 326 -33.15 45.05 39.31
CA GLU A 326 -34.60 45.19 39.46
C GLU A 326 -35.06 45.02 40.93
N ARG A 327 -34.47 44.08 41.68
CA ARG A 327 -34.77 43.90 43.11
C ARG A 327 -34.26 45.07 43.95
N THR A 328 -33.11 45.67 43.62
CA THR A 328 -32.61 46.85 44.32
C THR A 328 -33.43 48.09 44.00
N THR A 329 -33.85 48.28 42.75
CA THR A 329 -34.67 49.41 42.30
C THR A 329 -36.07 49.33 42.91
N LYS A 330 -36.70 48.14 42.95
CA LYS A 330 -37.99 47.93 43.64
C LYS A 330 -37.91 48.22 45.15
N ARG A 331 -36.78 47.95 45.79
CA ARG A 331 -36.55 48.31 47.20
C ARG A 331 -36.34 49.81 47.41
N HIS A 332 -35.65 50.49 46.50
CA HIS A 332 -35.43 51.93 46.57
C HIS A 332 -36.70 52.73 46.22
N SER A 333 -37.54 52.23 45.31
CA SER A 333 -38.85 52.80 44.96
C SER A 333 -39.85 52.78 46.12
N LEU A 334 -39.79 51.78 47.01
CA LEU A 334 -40.63 51.74 48.22
C LEU A 334 -40.20 52.72 49.33
N LEU A 335 -39.08 53.43 49.17
CA LEU A 335 -38.43 54.23 50.22
C LEU A 335 -38.27 55.73 49.89
N SER A 336 -38.68 56.22 48.71
CA SER A 336 -38.41 57.62 48.32
C SER A 336 -39.60 58.31 47.67
N ASP A 337 -40.20 59.26 48.38
CA ASP A 337 -41.04 60.33 47.84
C ASP A 337 -40.12 61.45 47.29
N SER A 338 -39.85 61.45 45.97
CA SER A 338 -39.10 62.51 45.27
C SER A 338 -39.32 62.47 43.76
N GLY A 339 -40.52 62.89 43.32
CA GLY A 339 -40.97 62.82 41.92
C GLY A 339 -40.13 63.58 40.88
N ASN A 340 -39.18 64.43 41.27
CA ASN A 340 -38.31 65.15 40.31
C ASN A 340 -36.99 64.41 40.01
N VAL A 341 -36.59 63.51 40.92
CA VAL A 341 -35.41 62.66 40.77
C VAL A 341 -35.82 61.36 40.07
N GLU A 342 -37.03 60.88 40.38
CA GLU A 342 -37.65 59.72 39.75
C GLU A 342 -37.81 59.89 38.23
N ALA A 343 -38.30 61.04 37.75
CA ALA A 343 -38.42 61.30 36.31
C ALA A 343 -37.08 61.32 35.55
N ARG A 344 -35.98 61.77 36.19
CA ARG A 344 -34.65 61.74 35.58
C ARG A 344 -34.03 60.35 35.59
N TYR A 345 -34.26 59.57 36.65
CA TYR A 345 -33.86 58.17 36.70
C TYR A 345 -34.67 57.30 35.76
N GLU A 346 -35.95 57.60 35.57
CA GLU A 346 -36.84 56.93 34.62
C GLU A 346 -36.39 57.21 33.19
N GLN A 347 -36.11 58.47 32.85
CA GLN A 347 -35.55 58.83 31.55
C GLN A 347 -34.18 58.17 31.29
N GLN A 348 -33.29 58.14 32.29
CA GLN A 348 -31.99 57.47 32.15
C GLN A 348 -32.13 55.94 32.03
N SER A 349 -33.11 55.33 32.71
CA SER A 349 -33.40 53.91 32.60
C SER A 349 -34.06 53.56 31.26
N GLU A 350 -34.85 54.45 30.69
CA GLU A 350 -35.45 54.30 29.36
C GLU A 350 -34.39 54.43 28.26
N GLU A 351 -33.47 55.39 28.36
CA GLU A 351 -32.34 55.52 27.43
C GLU A 351 -31.45 54.27 27.44
N GLN A 352 -31.09 53.76 28.64
CA GLN A 352 -30.36 52.50 28.76
C GLN A 352 -31.15 51.30 28.20
N ALA A 353 -32.47 51.25 28.43
CA ALA A 353 -33.31 50.19 27.87
C ALA A 353 -33.38 50.26 26.34
N GLN A 354 -33.41 51.46 25.75
CA GLN A 354 -33.37 51.66 24.30
C GLN A 354 -32.01 51.25 23.71
N GLU A 355 -30.90 51.56 24.39
CA GLU A 355 -29.56 51.12 23.98
C GLU A 355 -29.44 49.58 24.01
N TYR A 356 -29.87 48.92 25.09
CA TYR A 356 -29.88 47.46 25.15
C TYR A 356 -30.80 46.83 24.10
N GLN A 357 -31.95 47.47 23.81
CA GLN A 357 -32.83 47.02 22.74
C GLN A 357 -32.19 47.21 21.36
N GLY A 358 -31.40 48.27 21.16
CA GLY A 358 -30.58 48.48 19.97
C GLY A 358 -29.52 47.39 19.79
N GLN A 359 -28.75 47.12 20.83
CA GLN A 359 -27.73 46.05 20.84
C GLN A 359 -28.34 44.66 20.58
N LEU A 360 -29.51 44.36 21.15
CA LEU A 360 -30.23 43.11 20.88
C LEU A 360 -30.69 43.03 19.41
N ARG A 361 -31.14 44.13 18.81
CA ARG A 361 -31.51 44.17 17.38
C ARG A 361 -30.29 43.98 16.47
N GLU A 362 -29.16 44.60 16.80
CA GLU A 362 -27.91 44.42 16.06
C GLU A 362 -27.40 42.98 16.15
N GLN A 363 -27.42 42.38 17.35
CA GLN A 363 -27.06 40.98 17.53
C GLN A 363 -28.03 40.04 16.80
N ALA A 364 -29.32 40.33 16.80
CA ALA A 364 -30.31 39.56 16.05
C ALA A 364 -30.07 39.65 14.53
N ALA A 365 -29.79 40.84 14.00
CA ALA A 365 -29.46 41.03 12.59
C ALA A 365 -28.14 40.33 12.20
N TYR A 366 -27.16 40.33 13.10
CA TYR A 366 -25.91 39.60 12.89
C TYR A 366 -26.12 38.08 12.86
N LEU A 367 -26.94 37.55 13.78
CA LEU A 367 -27.32 36.14 13.78
C LEU A 367 -28.09 35.78 12.51
N GLU A 368 -29.03 36.61 12.07
CA GLU A 368 -29.79 36.41 10.83
C GLU A 368 -28.89 36.36 9.59
N LYS A 369 -27.86 37.23 9.54
CA LYS A 369 -26.85 37.21 8.49
C LYS A 369 -26.04 35.91 8.48
N ILE A 370 -25.62 35.42 9.66
CA ILE A 370 -24.90 34.15 9.78
C ILE A 370 -25.80 32.98 9.39
N THR A 371 -27.06 32.97 9.82
CA THR A 371 -28.00 31.91 9.43
C THR A 371 -28.20 31.86 7.94
N HIS A 372 -28.30 33.02 7.27
CA HIS A 372 -28.43 33.07 5.82
C HIS A 372 -27.17 32.56 5.11
N GLN A 373 -25.97 32.88 5.63
CA GLN A 373 -24.71 32.32 5.11
C GLN A 373 -24.62 30.81 5.31
N TYR A 374 -25.06 30.30 6.46
CA TYR A 374 -25.10 28.86 6.74
C TYR A 374 -26.09 28.13 5.83
N GLU A 375 -27.26 28.72 5.58
CA GLU A 375 -28.25 28.20 4.64
C GLU A 375 -27.72 28.19 3.20
N GLY A 376 -27.00 29.23 2.79
CA GLY A 376 -26.32 29.27 1.48
C GLY A 376 -25.28 28.16 1.33
N LEU A 377 -24.37 28.01 2.28
CA LEU A 377 -23.38 26.93 2.30
C LEU A 377 -24.03 25.55 2.34
N ARG A 378 -25.15 25.40 3.04
CA ARG A 378 -25.91 24.15 3.07
C ARG A 378 -26.51 23.82 1.70
N GLN A 379 -27.08 24.81 1.01
CA GLN A 379 -27.60 24.62 -0.34
C GLN A 379 -26.49 24.24 -1.32
N GLU A 380 -25.32 24.87 -1.25
CA GLU A 380 -24.15 24.50 -2.05
C GLU A 380 -23.68 23.07 -1.75
N HIS A 381 -23.63 22.69 -0.47
CA HIS A 381 -23.29 21.32 -0.08
C HIS A 381 -24.30 20.30 -0.62
N ASP A 382 -25.60 20.60 -0.55
CA ASP A 382 -26.65 19.73 -1.08
C ASP A 382 -26.56 19.62 -2.61
N GLN A 383 -26.25 20.72 -3.31
CA GLN A 383 -25.98 20.71 -4.76
C GLN A 383 -24.76 19.86 -5.10
N LEU A 384 -23.64 20.04 -4.38
CA LEU A 384 -22.43 19.25 -4.59
C LEU A 384 -22.70 17.76 -4.36
N THR A 385 -23.44 17.44 -3.29
CA THR A 385 -23.86 16.07 -2.97
C THR A 385 -24.72 15.47 -4.08
N ALA A 386 -25.63 16.24 -4.68
CA ALA A 386 -26.41 15.80 -5.83
C ALA A 386 -25.51 15.52 -7.04
N THR A 387 -24.57 16.41 -7.37
CA THR A 387 -23.63 16.19 -8.49
C THR A 387 -22.73 14.96 -8.26
N CYS A 388 -22.27 14.72 -7.04
CA CYS A 388 -21.53 13.50 -6.71
C CYS A 388 -22.35 12.24 -6.95
N ARG A 389 -23.64 12.25 -6.59
CA ARG A 389 -24.55 11.11 -6.85
C ARG A 389 -24.76 10.88 -8.35
N ASP A 390 -24.90 11.95 -9.12
CA ASP A 390 -25.06 11.86 -10.58
C ASP A 390 -23.79 11.30 -11.24
N LEU A 391 -22.61 11.72 -10.78
CA LEU A 391 -21.33 11.17 -11.25
C LEU A 391 -21.16 9.70 -10.86
N GLU A 392 -21.54 9.30 -9.64
CA GLU A 392 -21.55 7.89 -9.24
C GLU A 392 -22.49 7.06 -10.13
N HIS A 393 -23.66 7.60 -10.49
CA HIS A 393 -24.58 6.94 -11.40
C HIS A 393 -23.95 6.74 -12.78
N LEU A 394 -23.32 7.80 -13.33
CA LEU A 394 -22.63 7.74 -14.60
C LEU A 394 -21.48 6.72 -14.60
N ILE A 395 -20.68 6.67 -13.53
CA ILE A 395 -19.60 5.69 -13.37
C ILE A 395 -20.17 4.26 -13.37
N ARG A 396 -21.25 4.01 -12.62
CA ARG A 396 -21.91 2.69 -12.60
C ARG A 396 -22.44 2.31 -13.98
N GLU A 397 -23.01 3.24 -14.73
CA GLU A 397 -23.45 2.98 -16.11
C GLU A 397 -22.28 2.68 -17.05
N LYS A 398 -21.19 3.44 -16.96
CA LYS A 398 -19.97 3.17 -17.76
C LYS A 398 -19.35 1.82 -17.41
N GLN A 399 -19.35 1.45 -16.14
CA GLN A 399 -18.84 0.15 -15.70
C GLN A 399 -19.70 -1.00 -16.26
N LYS A 400 -21.03 -0.90 -16.21
CA LYS A 400 -21.92 -1.87 -16.85
C LYS A 400 -21.70 -1.96 -18.36
N LEU A 401 -21.43 -0.84 -19.03
CA LEU A 401 -21.12 -0.83 -20.46
C LEU A 401 -19.79 -1.52 -20.74
N LEU A 402 -18.77 -1.31 -19.91
CA LEU A 402 -17.48 -2.00 -20.03
C LEU A 402 -17.65 -3.51 -19.82
N ASP A 403 -18.35 -3.94 -18.77
CA ASP A 403 -18.64 -5.36 -18.52
C ASP A 403 -19.37 -6.01 -19.71
N ALA A 404 -20.30 -5.29 -20.33
CA ALA A 404 -20.99 -5.75 -21.54
C ALA A 404 -20.06 -5.86 -22.76
N ARG A 405 -19.06 -4.97 -22.88
CA ARG A 405 -18.05 -5.04 -23.95
C ARG A 405 -17.06 -6.17 -23.72
N ASP A 406 -16.67 -6.43 -22.48
CA ASP A 406 -15.78 -7.55 -22.14
C ASP A 406 -16.47 -8.89 -22.44
N LEU A 407 -17.76 -9.02 -22.14
CA LEU A 407 -18.56 -10.18 -22.54
C LEU A 407 -18.62 -10.35 -24.06
N GLN A 408 -18.76 -9.26 -24.82
CA GLN A 408 -18.73 -9.30 -26.28
C GLN A 408 -17.35 -9.70 -26.82
N LEU A 409 -16.27 -9.20 -26.22
CA LEU A 409 -14.90 -9.59 -26.58
C LEU A 409 -14.68 -11.08 -26.32
N GLN A 410 -15.10 -11.60 -25.16
CA GLN A 410 -15.02 -13.03 -24.86
C GLN A 410 -15.81 -13.90 -25.85
N GLN A 411 -16.99 -13.45 -26.29
CA GLN A 411 -17.77 -14.13 -27.32
C GLN A 411 -17.04 -14.14 -28.66
N LEU A 412 -16.53 -12.99 -29.11
CA LEU A 412 -15.77 -12.88 -30.36
C LEU A 412 -14.47 -13.70 -30.32
N GLU A 413 -13.80 -13.75 -29.17
CA GLU A 413 -12.62 -14.60 -28.95
C GLU A 413 -12.98 -16.08 -29.02
N ALA A 414 -14.10 -16.50 -28.41
CA ALA A 414 -14.59 -17.87 -28.50
C ALA A 414 -14.94 -18.25 -29.95
N ASP A 415 -15.57 -17.35 -30.70
CA ASP A 415 -15.89 -17.54 -32.11
C ASP A 415 -14.63 -17.63 -32.97
N LEU A 416 -13.62 -16.79 -32.72
CA LEU A 416 -12.31 -16.88 -33.37
C LEU A 416 -11.58 -18.19 -33.03
N GLN A 417 -11.67 -18.67 -31.80
CA GLN A 417 -11.11 -19.97 -31.39
C GLN A 417 -11.84 -21.14 -32.04
N GLN A 418 -13.16 -21.05 -32.23
CA GLN A 418 -13.94 -22.04 -32.98
C GLN A 418 -13.59 -22.04 -34.47
N ALA A 419 -13.39 -20.87 -35.08
CA ALA A 419 -12.92 -20.74 -36.46
C ALA A 419 -11.48 -21.26 -36.67
N LYS A 420 -10.68 -21.34 -35.60
CA LYS A 420 -9.30 -21.86 -35.63
C LYS A 420 -9.20 -23.39 -35.58
N LYS A 421 -10.32 -24.12 -35.43
CA LYS A 421 -10.33 -25.59 -35.57
C LYS A 421 -10.25 -25.96 -37.06
N PRO A 422 -9.30 -26.83 -37.47
CA PRO A 422 -9.08 -27.12 -38.88
C PRO A 422 -10.24 -27.94 -39.46
N SER A 423 -11.06 -27.29 -40.29
CA SER A 423 -11.99 -27.96 -41.22
C SER A 423 -11.25 -28.25 -42.53
N PRO A 424 -11.15 -29.52 -42.98
CA PRO A 424 -10.60 -29.83 -44.28
C PRO A 424 -11.71 -29.74 -45.32
N SER A 425 -11.68 -28.69 -46.16
CA SER A 425 -11.77 -28.77 -47.64
C SER A 425 -12.36 -27.54 -48.34
N LEU A 426 -11.76 -27.24 -49.51
CA LEU A 426 -12.34 -26.66 -50.73
C LEU A 426 -12.66 -25.14 -50.83
N HIS A 427 -11.81 -24.40 -51.57
CA HIS A 427 -12.10 -23.71 -52.86
C HIS A 427 -11.47 -22.31 -53.06
N HIS A 428 -10.54 -22.21 -54.03
CA HIS A 428 -9.80 -21.01 -54.49
C HIS A 428 -10.62 -20.05 -55.39
N ALA A 429 -11.86 -19.71 -55.02
CA ALA A 429 -12.65 -18.73 -55.80
C ALA A 429 -13.44 -17.72 -54.96
N ALA A 430 -13.61 -17.95 -53.65
CA ALA A 430 -14.23 -17.01 -52.71
C ALA A 430 -13.21 -16.06 -52.04
N ASP A 431 -11.92 -16.22 -52.35
CA ASP A 431 -10.81 -15.55 -51.64
C ASP A 431 -10.68 -14.06 -51.95
N GLN A 432 -11.34 -13.53 -52.99
CA GLN A 432 -11.18 -12.12 -53.36
C GLN A 432 -12.19 -11.18 -52.68
N GLU A 433 -13.45 -11.61 -52.53
CA GLU A 433 -14.45 -10.87 -51.74
C GLU A 433 -14.18 -10.98 -50.24
N SER A 434 -13.74 -12.14 -49.76
CA SER A 434 -13.37 -12.33 -48.35
C SER A 434 -12.13 -11.51 -47.97
N LEU A 435 -11.16 -11.36 -48.87
CA LEU A 435 -9.97 -10.54 -48.66
C LEU A 435 -10.30 -9.04 -48.74
N GLN A 436 -11.23 -8.62 -49.60
CA GLN A 436 -11.77 -7.26 -49.59
C GLN A 436 -12.56 -6.94 -48.31
N GLN A 437 -13.37 -7.88 -47.80
CA GLN A 437 -14.06 -7.73 -46.52
C GLN A 437 -13.08 -7.67 -45.35
N LEU A 438 -12.05 -8.51 -45.34
CA LEU A 438 -10.97 -8.44 -44.35
C LEU A 438 -10.26 -7.10 -44.41
N GLN A 439 -9.94 -6.60 -45.61
CA GLN A 439 -9.30 -5.29 -45.78
C GLN A 439 -10.20 -4.14 -45.32
N ALA A 440 -11.51 -4.22 -45.55
CA ALA A 440 -12.47 -3.26 -45.01
C ALA A 440 -12.53 -3.30 -43.47
N ILE A 441 -12.56 -4.50 -42.88
CA ILE A 441 -12.52 -4.69 -41.41
C ILE A 441 -11.21 -4.17 -40.82
N PHE A 442 -10.07 -4.39 -41.49
CA PHE A 442 -8.78 -3.84 -41.07
C PHE A 442 -8.77 -2.32 -41.17
N SER A 443 -9.29 -1.74 -42.24
CA SER A 443 -9.38 -0.29 -42.41
C SER A 443 -10.32 0.35 -41.37
N GLU A 444 -11.43 -0.31 -41.03
CA GLU A 444 -12.35 0.14 -39.99
C GLU A 444 -11.70 0.07 -38.60
N LYS A 445 -10.98 -1.02 -38.31
CA LYS A 445 -10.21 -1.14 -37.07
C LYS A 445 -9.08 -0.13 -36.98
N GLU A 446 -8.39 0.15 -38.07
CA GLU A 446 -7.34 1.17 -38.16
C GLU A 446 -7.93 2.56 -37.93
N ALA A 447 -9.07 2.87 -38.55
CA ALA A 447 -9.78 4.14 -38.33
C ALA A 447 -10.25 4.30 -36.88
N ALA A 448 -10.82 3.24 -36.28
CA ALA A 448 -11.22 3.26 -34.87
C ALA A 448 -10.02 3.43 -33.93
N TRP A 449 -8.88 2.83 -34.26
CA TRP A 449 -7.66 2.97 -33.49
C TRP A 449 -7.07 4.39 -33.59
N ILE A 450 -7.11 4.99 -34.78
CA ILE A 450 -6.72 6.39 -35.01
C ILE A 450 -7.65 7.36 -34.26
N GLU A 451 -8.96 7.10 -34.27
CA GLU A 451 -9.92 7.91 -33.52
C GLU A 451 -9.70 7.78 -32.01
N GLN A 452 -9.42 6.56 -31.52
CA GLN A 452 -9.08 6.32 -30.12
C GLN A 452 -7.76 7.01 -29.74
N SER A 453 -6.73 6.96 -30.58
CA SER A 453 -5.45 7.65 -30.32
C SER A 453 -5.64 9.17 -30.32
N ALA A 454 -6.41 9.71 -31.26
CA ALA A 454 -6.74 11.14 -31.31
C ALA A 454 -7.54 11.59 -30.07
N ALA A 455 -8.49 10.77 -29.60
CA ALA A 455 -9.23 11.05 -28.37
C ALA A 455 -8.32 11.00 -27.14
N MET A 456 -7.37 10.07 -27.09
CA MET A 456 -6.40 9.95 -26.01
C MET A 456 -5.42 11.14 -25.99
N GLU A 457 -4.95 11.58 -27.16
CA GLU A 457 -4.15 12.80 -27.33
C GLU A 457 -4.91 14.06 -26.86
N ALA A 458 -6.18 14.21 -27.24
CA ALA A 458 -7.02 15.33 -26.80
C ALA A 458 -7.23 15.33 -25.28
N ASN A 459 -7.39 14.16 -24.66
CA ASN A 459 -7.47 14.04 -23.20
C ASN A 459 -6.16 14.44 -22.52
N TYR A 460 -5.01 14.01 -23.05
CA TYR A 460 -3.71 14.43 -22.52
C TYR A 460 -3.50 15.94 -22.65
N GLU A 461 -3.92 16.54 -23.77
CA GLU A 461 -3.86 17.99 -23.94
C GLU A 461 -4.77 18.72 -22.94
N GLY A 462 -5.96 18.17 -22.67
CA GLY A 462 -6.86 18.67 -21.62
C GLY A 462 -6.23 18.61 -20.22
N ILE A 463 -5.64 17.48 -19.86
CA ILE A 463 -4.94 17.28 -18.60
C ILE A 463 -3.75 18.25 -18.48
N LEU A 464 -2.97 18.44 -19.53
CA LEU A 464 -1.86 19.41 -19.54
C LEU A 464 -2.34 20.84 -19.30
N ARG A 465 -3.44 21.27 -19.94
CA ARG A 465 -4.03 22.59 -19.70
C ARG A 465 -4.52 22.75 -18.26
N GLU A 466 -5.07 21.69 -17.66
CA GLU A 466 -5.46 21.72 -16.24
C GLU A 466 -4.26 21.77 -15.30
N PHE A 467 -3.18 21.05 -15.62
CA PHE A 467 -1.92 21.15 -14.89
C PHE A 467 -1.32 22.55 -14.98
N ASP A 468 -1.30 23.17 -16.17
CA ASP A 468 -0.84 24.55 -16.33
C ASP A 468 -1.71 25.53 -15.54
N ARG A 469 -3.03 25.35 -15.55
CA ARG A 469 -3.96 26.16 -14.75
C ARG A 469 -3.74 25.99 -13.25
N LEU A 470 -3.58 24.75 -12.77
CA LEU A 470 -3.31 24.46 -11.37
C LEU A 470 -1.95 25.01 -10.92
N THR A 471 -0.94 24.90 -11.78
CA THR A 471 0.40 25.45 -11.54
C THR A 471 0.34 26.97 -11.47
N GLY A 472 -0.41 27.62 -12.37
CA GLY A 472 -0.68 29.05 -12.31
C GLY A 472 -1.36 29.47 -11.01
N SER A 473 -2.41 28.76 -10.60
CA SER A 473 -3.11 29.01 -9.34
C SER A 473 -2.21 28.78 -8.12
N ALA A 474 -1.33 27.78 -8.13
CA ALA A 474 -0.38 27.55 -7.05
C ALA A 474 0.62 28.69 -6.91
N VAL A 475 1.12 29.22 -8.03
CA VAL A 475 2.00 30.40 -8.04
C VAL A 475 1.27 31.64 -7.52
N GLU A 476 0.00 31.85 -7.90
CA GLU A 476 -0.83 32.94 -7.35
C GLU A 476 -0.97 32.81 -5.82
N PHE A 477 -1.25 31.62 -5.30
CA PHE A 477 -1.29 31.39 -3.85
C PHE A 477 0.04 31.65 -3.15
N GLU A 478 1.17 31.31 -3.76
CA GLU A 478 2.49 31.65 -3.22
C GLU A 478 2.74 33.15 -3.20
N THR A 479 2.32 33.87 -4.25
CA THR A 479 2.43 35.33 -4.28
C THR A 479 1.55 35.99 -3.22
N ASP A 480 0.31 35.53 -3.05
CA ASP A 480 -0.59 36.02 -2.00
C ASP A 480 -0.05 35.70 -0.61
N LYS A 481 0.46 34.49 -0.39
CA LYS A 481 1.12 34.12 0.86
C LYS A 481 2.30 35.05 1.16
N SER A 482 3.16 35.33 0.18
CA SER A 482 4.28 36.25 0.35
C SER A 482 3.81 37.68 0.69
N ASN A 483 2.72 38.13 0.08
CA ASN A 483 2.11 39.43 0.39
C ASN A 483 1.56 39.48 1.83
N TYR A 484 0.87 38.42 2.28
CA TYR A 484 0.37 38.33 3.64
C TYR A 484 1.51 38.22 4.66
N GLU A 485 2.56 37.46 4.38
CA GLU A 485 3.75 37.38 5.24
C GLU A 485 4.41 38.75 5.39
N ARG A 486 4.62 39.48 4.28
CA ARG A 486 5.13 40.86 4.33
C ARG A 486 4.20 41.78 5.12
N ARG A 487 2.87 41.64 4.99
CA ARG A 487 1.91 42.44 5.75
C ARG A 487 1.94 42.11 7.25
N ILE A 488 2.07 40.83 7.60
CA ILE A 488 2.23 40.38 8.99
C ILE A 488 3.53 40.93 9.57
N GLU A 489 4.64 40.91 8.83
CA GLU A 489 5.91 41.50 9.25
C GLU A 489 5.77 43.01 9.51
N GLN A 490 5.12 43.75 8.60
CA GLN A 490 4.84 45.18 8.77
C GLN A 490 4.01 45.44 10.03
N LEU A 491 2.88 44.74 10.20
CA LEU A 491 2.02 44.90 11.38
C LEU A 491 2.76 44.50 12.67
N THR A 492 3.59 43.48 12.63
CA THR A 492 4.40 43.06 13.78
C THR A 492 5.42 44.13 14.15
N GLN A 493 6.01 44.80 13.16
CA GLN A 493 6.93 45.90 13.38
C GLN A 493 6.22 47.15 13.89
N GLU A 494 5.06 47.51 13.32
CA GLU A 494 4.20 48.59 13.80
C GLU A 494 3.78 48.37 15.26
N VAL A 495 3.38 47.15 15.62
CA VAL A 495 3.03 46.80 17.02
C VAL A 495 4.23 46.99 17.94
N LYS A 496 5.43 46.52 17.55
CA LYS A 496 6.66 46.72 18.34
C LYS A 496 7.01 48.19 18.50
N GLU A 497 6.83 49.01 17.47
CA GLU A 497 7.06 50.45 17.50
C GLU A 497 6.01 51.16 18.38
N LEU A 498 4.74 50.76 18.31
CA LEU A 498 3.68 51.27 19.19
C LEU A 498 3.89 50.85 20.65
N GLU A 499 4.35 49.64 20.91
CA GLU A 499 4.73 49.19 22.25
C GLU A 499 5.92 49.98 22.78
N ALA A 500 6.95 50.23 21.95
CA ALA A 500 8.10 51.04 22.31
C ALA A 500 7.68 52.48 22.65
N THR A 501 6.89 53.13 21.80
CA THR A 501 6.38 54.50 22.05
C THR A 501 5.45 54.56 23.27
N LEU A 502 4.63 53.53 23.50
CA LEU A 502 3.79 53.45 24.69
C LEU A 502 4.62 53.27 25.97
N THR A 503 5.70 52.48 25.93
CA THR A 503 6.63 52.39 27.07
C THR A 503 7.39 53.70 27.30
N GLU A 504 7.80 54.40 26.24
CA GLU A 504 8.43 55.71 26.33
C GLU A 504 7.47 56.78 26.89
N GLU A 505 6.23 56.86 26.41
CA GLU A 505 5.23 57.80 26.93
C GLU A 505 4.80 57.45 28.38
N LYS A 506 4.71 56.16 28.73
CA LYS A 506 4.48 55.72 30.12
C LYS A 506 5.62 56.13 31.05
N THR A 507 6.86 56.08 30.59
CA THR A 507 8.03 56.52 31.37
C THR A 507 8.15 58.04 31.43
N LYS A 508 7.73 58.75 30.38
CA LYS A 508 7.70 60.22 30.32
C LYS A 508 6.58 60.85 31.16
N HIS A 509 5.41 60.22 31.21
CA HIS A 509 4.31 60.63 32.10
C HIS A 509 4.58 60.29 33.58
N LEU A 510 5.63 59.51 33.85
CA LEU A 510 6.08 59.19 35.20
C LEU A 510 6.73 60.43 35.84
N GLY A 511 5.92 61.25 36.52
CA GLY A 511 6.38 62.45 37.22
C GLY A 511 5.68 63.75 36.82
N TYR A 512 4.82 63.74 35.80
CA TYR A 512 3.97 64.87 35.39
C TYR A 512 2.56 64.77 35.99
N GLY A 513 2.48 64.56 37.30
CA GLY A 513 1.23 64.76 38.06
C GLY A 513 1.03 66.24 38.35
N GLN A 514 -0.24 66.70 38.35
CA GLN A 514 -0.64 68.09 38.58
C GLN A 514 -0.20 68.66 39.95
N ASP A 515 0.22 67.78 40.86
CA ASP A 515 0.81 68.12 42.16
C ASP A 515 2.31 67.85 42.16
N THR A 516 3.10 68.76 42.73
CA THR A 516 4.55 68.64 42.93
C THR A 516 4.96 67.21 43.31
N ALA A 517 5.58 66.51 42.35
CA ALA A 517 5.92 65.10 42.44
C ALA A 517 6.83 64.81 43.64
N THR A 518 6.23 64.38 44.74
CA THR A 518 6.96 63.96 45.93
C THR A 518 7.61 62.60 45.64
N THR A 519 8.82 62.34 46.14
CA THR A 519 9.52 61.06 45.92
C THR A 519 8.70 59.82 46.31
N ALA A 520 7.69 59.98 47.17
CA ALA A 520 6.74 58.94 47.55
C ALA A 520 5.73 58.58 46.44
N THR A 521 5.22 59.55 45.66
CA THR A 521 4.26 59.31 44.57
C THR A 521 4.96 58.65 43.38
N LEU A 522 6.15 59.11 43.00
CA LEU A 522 6.99 58.43 41.99
C LEU A 522 7.29 56.97 42.34
N ARG A 523 7.68 56.69 43.59
CA ARG A 523 7.91 55.31 44.06
C ARG A 523 6.64 54.46 44.02
N LYS A 524 5.47 55.05 44.24
CA LYS A 524 4.18 54.36 44.16
C LYS A 524 3.83 54.03 42.71
N GLU A 525 3.99 54.97 41.79
CA GLU A 525 3.76 54.77 40.36
C GLU A 525 4.76 53.78 39.74
N PHE A 526 6.05 53.83 40.10
CA PHE A 526 7.04 52.82 39.67
C PHE A 526 6.69 51.42 40.15
N ARG A 527 6.26 51.27 41.42
CA ARG A 527 5.81 49.97 41.94
C ARG A 527 4.56 49.49 41.21
N LYS A 528 3.63 50.38 40.89
CA LYS A 528 2.42 50.06 40.13
C LYS A 528 2.76 49.60 38.72
N MET A 529 3.64 50.32 38.02
CA MET A 529 4.12 49.95 36.68
C MET A 529 4.85 48.61 36.66
N ILE A 530 5.74 48.36 37.64
CA ILE A 530 6.43 47.06 37.74
C ILE A 530 5.43 45.93 38.00
N ASN A 531 4.42 46.17 38.83
CA ASN A 531 3.38 45.18 39.10
C ASN A 531 2.49 44.94 37.87
N GLU A 532 2.14 45.99 37.11
CA GLU A 532 1.40 45.86 35.84
C GLU A 532 2.23 45.11 34.79
N MET A 533 3.52 45.44 34.62
CA MET A 533 4.42 44.74 33.70
C MET A 533 4.61 43.26 34.08
N LYS A 534 4.72 42.95 35.38
CA LYS A 534 4.75 41.57 35.87
C LYS A 534 3.44 40.85 35.62
N ALA A 535 2.30 41.49 35.88
CA ALA A 535 0.98 40.91 35.64
C ALA A 535 0.72 40.65 34.15
N ASP A 536 1.18 41.53 33.25
CA ASP A 536 1.05 41.33 31.81
C ASP A 536 1.99 40.22 31.29
N HIS A 537 3.21 40.09 31.84
CA HIS A 537 4.08 38.97 31.54
C HIS A 537 3.50 37.64 32.05
N GLU A 538 2.93 37.62 33.27
CA GLU A 538 2.21 36.46 33.80
C GLU A 538 1.00 36.08 32.95
N ARG A 539 0.22 37.06 32.46
CA ARG A 539 -0.89 36.79 31.52
C ARG A 539 -0.40 36.20 30.19
N THR A 540 0.74 36.68 29.69
CA THR A 540 1.32 36.17 28.44
C THR A 540 1.80 34.74 28.62
N LEU A 541 2.54 34.46 29.70
CA LEU A 541 2.96 33.10 30.06
C LEU A 541 1.76 32.16 30.31
N ALA A 542 0.70 32.66 30.92
CA ALA A 542 -0.54 31.88 31.12
C ALA A 542 -1.20 31.53 29.80
N ARG A 543 -1.28 32.47 28.84
CA ARG A 543 -1.79 32.20 27.48
C ARG A 543 -0.92 31.19 26.74
N GLU A 544 0.41 31.35 26.77
CA GLU A 544 1.33 30.39 26.15
C GLU A 544 1.24 28.99 26.78
N ALA A 545 1.05 28.91 28.10
CA ALA A 545 0.84 27.65 28.80
C ALA A 545 -0.51 26.99 28.46
N GLU A 546 -1.58 27.79 28.31
CA GLU A 546 -2.89 27.32 27.86
C GLU A 546 -2.85 26.83 26.42
N GLU A 547 -2.18 27.54 25.52
CA GLU A 547 -1.96 27.12 24.13
C GLU A 547 -1.14 25.83 24.07
N LYS A 548 -0.05 25.73 24.84
CA LYS A 548 0.74 24.49 24.94
C LYS A 548 -0.11 23.33 25.45
N LYS A 549 -0.94 23.55 26.47
CA LYS A 549 -1.86 22.53 27.01
C LYS A 549 -2.92 22.12 25.98
N ARG A 550 -3.43 23.07 25.18
CA ARG A 550 -4.36 22.81 24.08
C ARG A 550 -3.70 21.97 22.99
N LEU A 551 -2.48 22.31 22.57
CA LEU A 551 -1.70 21.55 21.59
C LEU A 551 -1.35 20.16 22.11
N GLU A 552 -0.96 20.00 23.36
CA GLU A 552 -0.71 18.70 23.99
C GLU A 552 -1.98 17.82 24.04
N LYS A 553 -3.15 18.43 24.28
CA LYS A 553 -4.43 17.72 24.23
C LYS A 553 -4.74 17.26 22.81
N GLN A 554 -4.62 18.15 21.82
CA GLN A 554 -4.80 17.80 20.41
C GLN A 554 -3.85 16.68 19.98
N LEU A 555 -2.60 16.71 20.44
CA LEU A 555 -1.61 15.67 20.13
C LEU A 555 -1.97 14.32 20.77
N LYS A 556 -2.51 14.33 22.00
CA LYS A 556 -3.06 13.12 22.65
C LYS A 556 -4.28 12.58 21.91
N ASP A 557 -5.20 13.45 21.51
CA ASP A 557 -6.42 13.08 20.80
C ASP A 557 -6.08 12.49 19.41
N LEU A 558 -5.19 13.13 18.66
CA LEU A 558 -4.67 12.62 17.38
C LEU A 558 -3.95 11.28 17.54
N LYS A 559 -3.17 11.11 18.61
CA LYS A 559 -2.51 9.83 18.90
C LYS A 559 -3.56 8.75 19.21
N HIS A 560 -4.58 9.08 19.98
CA HIS A 560 -5.67 8.17 20.31
C HIS A 560 -6.48 7.78 19.06
N GLU A 561 -6.83 8.74 18.21
CA GLU A 561 -7.53 8.52 16.94
C GLU A 561 -6.72 7.65 15.97
N ARG A 562 -5.40 7.90 15.88
CA ARG A 562 -4.48 7.07 15.09
C ARG A 562 -4.43 5.63 15.61
N ASP A 563 -4.36 5.47 16.92
CA ASP A 563 -4.33 4.15 17.55
C ASP A 563 -5.69 3.44 17.38
N MET A 564 -6.82 4.14 17.50
CA MET A 564 -8.17 3.63 17.21
C MET A 564 -8.35 3.21 15.75
N SER A 565 -7.90 4.04 14.80
CA SER A 565 -7.89 3.71 13.37
C SER A 565 -7.03 2.48 13.06
N ARG A 566 -5.97 2.25 13.85
CA ARG A 566 -5.13 1.06 13.76
C ARG A 566 -5.84 -0.16 14.34
N TYR A 567 -6.53 -0.01 15.48
CA TYR A 567 -7.39 -1.06 16.04
C TYR A 567 -8.51 -1.47 15.09
N GLU A 568 -9.21 -0.51 14.47
CA GLU A 568 -10.28 -0.79 13.50
C GLU A 568 -9.77 -1.49 12.25
N ARG A 569 -8.60 -1.09 11.72
CA ARG A 569 -7.96 -1.80 10.59
C ARG A 569 -7.63 -3.25 10.94
N ILE A 570 -7.10 -3.49 12.13
CA ILE A 570 -6.80 -4.85 12.60
C ILE A 570 -8.10 -5.63 12.80
N ASN A 571 -9.15 -5.01 13.35
CA ASN A 571 -10.43 -5.69 13.62
C ASN A 571 -11.19 -6.04 12.33
N LYS A 572 -11.19 -5.15 11.32
CA LYS A 572 -11.73 -5.43 9.98
C LYS A 572 -10.94 -6.52 9.25
N GLY A 573 -9.63 -6.60 9.47
CA GLY A 573 -8.79 -7.68 8.93
C GLY A 573 -8.97 -9.02 9.64
N VAL A 574 -9.54 -9.04 10.85
CA VAL A 574 -9.77 -10.25 11.67
C VAL A 574 -11.24 -10.72 11.62
N GLN A 575 -12.17 -9.89 11.13
CA GLN A 575 -13.54 -10.33 10.80
C GLN A 575 -13.53 -11.18 9.54
N THR A 576 -13.28 -12.48 9.73
CA THR A 576 -13.59 -13.50 8.73
C THR A 576 -15.09 -13.44 8.40
N LEU A 577 -15.40 -13.45 7.10
CA LEU A 577 -16.73 -13.66 6.56
C LEU A 577 -17.38 -14.88 7.23
N PHE A 578 -18.30 -14.65 8.15
CA PHE A 578 -19.30 -15.65 8.49
C PHE A 578 -20.41 -15.49 7.44
N MET A 579 -20.42 -16.44 6.50
CA MET A 579 -21.36 -16.51 5.38
C MET A 579 -22.81 -16.50 5.87
N ALA A 580 -23.66 -15.76 5.16
CA ALA A 580 -25.10 -15.97 5.09
C ALA A 580 -25.48 -16.10 3.61
#